data_AF-A0A256XCI9-F1
#
_entry.id   AF-A0A256XCI9-F1
#
_cell.length_a   1.000
_cell.length_b   1.000
_cell.length_c   1.000
_cell.angle_alpha   90.00
_cell.angle_beta   90.00
_cell.angle_gamma   90.00
#
_symmetry.space_group_name_H-M   'P 1'
#
loop_
_entity.id
_entity.type
_entity.pdbx_description
1 polymer ?
#
loop_
_entity_poly.entity_id
_entity_poly.type
_entity_poly.pdbx_seq_one_letter_code
_entity_poly.pdbx_strand_id
1 'polypeptide(L)'
;MCKLDVFILYPRVEYLRHFEENAKKHDVIVLEGVESETFIKFLKGEVDINEYLMELEVDFPLFTYHLYMLAKKLHDCGFEVMVVDPYQSISQEVRYMLVTNRVQELIDKRDPTIHYVIKLESSIKRVLEEYHKALRERDFDKLVKLTIEYAKADAHRVKFRCMLRAKKISELFKLSNKRVIIQAHPFNEIIKDYLKSMVGCEIKYISVIDLVSRELKIEIPPHPGVELTLNYVYGRKLNSQEEKLLAARSLLYVLLTPRTEYEPRPDNPYPYLKRELEVLKLVYSLSYDECRDRYYRIFKK
;
A
#
# COMPACT_ATOMS: atom_id res chain seq x y z
N MET A 1 -9.53 23.24 17.30
CA MET A 1 -9.46 23.23 15.83
C MET A 1 -9.20 21.80 15.41
N CYS A 2 -10.07 21.21 14.58
CA CYS A 2 -9.92 19.82 14.17
C CYS A 2 -8.64 19.67 13.32
N LYS A 3 -7.87 18.61 13.55
CA LYS A 3 -6.59 18.38 12.88
C LYS A 3 -6.52 16.95 12.37
N LEU A 4 -6.19 16.81 11.10
CA LEU A 4 -6.11 15.52 10.43
C LEU A 4 -4.73 15.37 9.78
N ASP A 5 -3.99 14.34 10.17
CA ASP A 5 -2.69 14.03 9.61
C ASP A 5 -2.80 12.75 8.76
N VAL A 6 -2.35 12.79 7.52
CA VAL A 6 -2.17 11.58 6.67
C VAL A 6 -0.71 11.17 6.74
N PHE A 7 -0.46 9.97 7.27
CA PHE A 7 0.85 9.38 7.44
C PHE A 7 1.08 8.27 6.41
N ILE A 8 2.00 8.50 5.47
CA ILE A 8 2.41 7.50 4.49
C ILE A 8 3.47 6.60 5.09
N LEU A 9 3.10 5.33 5.24
CA LEU A 9 3.89 4.30 5.88
C LEU A 9 4.17 3.18 4.87
N TYR A 10 5.45 3.00 4.53
CA TYR A 10 5.91 1.82 3.81
C TYR A 10 5.87 0.60 4.74
N PRO A 11 5.52 -0.60 4.23
CA PRO A 11 5.37 -1.81 5.04
C PRO A 11 6.74 -2.38 5.44
N ARG A 12 7.40 -1.71 6.38
CA ARG A 12 8.71 -2.07 6.95
C ARG A 12 8.67 -1.85 8.46
N VAL A 13 9.11 -2.83 9.24
CA VAL A 13 9.08 -2.79 10.71
C VAL A 13 9.86 -1.59 11.26
N GLU A 14 11.02 -1.28 10.66
CA GLU A 14 11.89 -0.14 11.02
C GLU A 14 11.21 1.24 10.96
N TYR A 15 10.10 1.36 10.22
CA TYR A 15 9.35 2.60 10.09
C TYR A 15 8.23 2.77 11.12
N LEU A 16 7.85 1.71 11.85
CA LEU A 16 6.76 1.76 12.83
C LEU A 16 7.05 2.71 13.99
N ARG A 17 8.32 2.91 14.37
CA ARG A 17 8.69 3.89 15.41
C ARG A 17 8.27 5.31 15.03
N HIS A 18 8.45 5.69 13.77
CA HIS A 18 8.06 7.02 13.27
C HIS A 18 6.56 7.19 13.25
N PHE A 19 5.83 6.12 12.91
CA PHE A 19 4.38 6.13 12.98
C PHE A 19 3.91 6.27 14.43
N GLU A 20 4.45 5.48 15.37
CA GLU A 20 4.12 5.55 16.80
C GLU A 20 4.34 6.96 17.37
N GLU A 21 5.50 7.57 17.10
CA GLU A 21 5.84 8.92 17.57
C GLU A 21 4.87 9.99 17.08
N ASN A 22 4.32 9.83 15.87
CA ASN A 22 3.32 10.75 15.33
C ASN A 22 1.90 10.39 15.78
N ALA A 23 1.58 9.11 15.93
CA ALA A 23 0.29 8.64 16.42
C ALA A 23 0.01 9.12 17.85
N LYS A 24 1.01 9.13 18.74
CA LYS A 24 0.89 9.64 20.12
C LYS A 24 0.52 11.12 20.24
N LYS A 25 0.56 11.88 19.13
CA LYS A 25 0.14 13.29 19.07
C LYS A 25 -1.34 13.46 18.69
N HIS A 26 -2.06 12.35 18.50
CA HIS A 26 -3.43 12.30 18.03
C HIS A 26 -4.30 11.54 19.02
N ASP A 27 -5.61 11.65 18.89
CA ASP A 27 -6.58 11.00 19.78
C ASP A 27 -7.22 9.77 19.11
N VAL A 28 -7.27 9.77 17.77
CA VAL A 28 -7.78 8.67 16.94
C VAL A 28 -6.75 8.25 15.90
N ILE A 29 -6.59 6.93 15.75
CA ILE A 29 -5.69 6.30 14.79
C ILE A 29 -6.53 5.47 13.82
N VAL A 30 -6.45 5.80 12.54
CA VAL A 30 -7.14 5.10 11.46
C VAL A 30 -6.11 4.34 10.63
N LEU A 31 -6.18 3.02 10.65
CA LEU A 31 -5.29 2.14 9.88
C LEU A 31 -5.93 1.74 8.55
N GLU A 32 -5.10 1.44 7.56
CA GLU A 32 -5.53 0.74 6.36
C GLU A 32 -5.75 -0.74 6.69
N GLY A 33 -6.96 -1.26 6.46
CA GLY A 33 -7.31 -2.64 6.80
C GLY A 33 -8.81 -2.89 6.79
N VAL A 34 -9.19 -4.15 6.98
CA VAL A 34 -10.59 -4.59 7.01
C VAL A 34 -11.10 -4.60 8.44
N GLU A 35 -12.23 -3.94 8.65
CA GLU A 35 -12.97 -4.00 9.91
C GLU A 35 -13.61 -5.38 10.04
N SER A 36 -13.26 -6.10 11.12
CA SER A 36 -13.84 -7.40 11.48
C SER A 36 -14.15 -7.46 12.97
N GLU A 37 -15.06 -8.34 13.37
CA GLU A 37 -15.34 -8.59 14.78
C GLU A 37 -14.08 -9.07 15.52
N THR A 38 -13.25 -9.87 14.86
CA THR A 38 -12.00 -10.40 15.40
C THR A 38 -10.98 -9.30 15.66
N PHE A 39 -10.93 -8.25 14.82
CA PHE A 39 -10.11 -7.06 15.11
C PHE A 39 -10.56 -6.38 16.42
N ILE A 40 -11.87 -6.22 16.63
CA ILE A 40 -12.42 -5.61 17.86
C ILE A 40 -12.11 -6.49 19.08
N LYS A 41 -12.29 -7.80 18.96
CA LYS A 41 -11.94 -8.78 20.02
C LYS A 41 -10.44 -8.73 20.34
N PHE A 42 -9.60 -8.64 19.32
CA PHE A 42 -8.14 -8.54 19.47
C PHE A 42 -7.75 -7.27 20.24
N LEU A 43 -8.31 -6.12 19.87
CA LEU A 43 -8.09 -4.87 20.57
C LEU A 43 -8.45 -5.00 22.06
N LYS A 44 -9.60 -5.60 22.38
CA LYS A 44 -10.05 -5.87 23.76
C LYS A 44 -9.26 -6.95 24.50
N GLY A 45 -8.38 -7.70 23.81
CA GLY A 45 -7.63 -8.81 24.40
C GLY A 45 -8.45 -10.10 24.57
N GLU A 46 -9.59 -10.21 23.89
CA GLU A 46 -10.45 -11.40 23.91
C GLU A 46 -9.93 -12.53 23.00
N VAL A 47 -9.16 -12.18 21.96
CA VAL A 47 -8.43 -13.12 21.08
C VAL A 47 -6.99 -12.67 20.94
N ASP A 48 -6.10 -13.61 20.61
CA ASP A 48 -4.68 -13.28 20.39
C ASP A 48 -4.42 -12.72 18.98
N ILE A 49 -3.20 -12.22 18.77
CA ILE A 49 -2.78 -11.66 17.48
C ILE A 49 -2.75 -12.72 16.37
N ASN A 50 -2.42 -13.97 16.68
CA ASN A 50 -2.34 -15.02 15.65
C ASN A 50 -3.73 -15.35 15.12
N GLU A 51 -4.74 -15.39 15.98
CA GLU A 51 -6.14 -15.57 15.60
C GLU A 51 -6.61 -14.48 14.65
N TYR A 52 -6.29 -13.21 14.97
CA TYR A 52 -6.62 -12.11 14.07
C TYR A 52 -5.86 -12.18 12.73
N LEU A 53 -4.55 -12.48 12.76
CA LEU A 53 -3.74 -12.55 11.54
C LEU A 53 -4.18 -13.68 10.60
N MET A 54 -4.80 -14.76 11.09
CA MET A 54 -5.34 -15.83 10.25
C MET A 54 -6.48 -15.38 9.34
N GLU A 55 -7.19 -14.28 9.67
CA GLU A 55 -8.24 -13.71 8.82
C GLU A 55 -7.69 -12.81 7.71
N LEU A 56 -6.43 -12.38 7.80
CA LEU A 56 -5.87 -11.38 6.92
C LEU A 56 -5.10 -12.02 5.76
N GLU A 57 -5.35 -11.50 4.55
CA GLU A 57 -4.45 -11.69 3.42
C GLU A 57 -3.26 -10.74 3.58
N VAL A 58 -2.08 -11.26 3.94
CA VAL A 58 -0.89 -10.46 4.28
C VAL A 58 0.26 -10.65 3.30
N ASP A 59 0.71 -9.56 2.69
CA ASP A 59 1.92 -9.53 1.85
C ASP A 59 3.21 -9.37 2.67
N PHE A 60 3.11 -8.77 3.87
CA PHE A 60 4.23 -8.46 4.78
C PHE A 60 3.91 -8.95 6.20
N PRO A 61 3.98 -10.27 6.46
CA PRO A 61 3.54 -10.86 7.73
C PRO A 61 4.17 -10.24 8.97
N LEU A 62 5.48 -9.97 8.95
CA LEU A 62 6.19 -9.44 10.11
C LEU A 62 5.80 -7.98 10.36
N PHE A 63 5.80 -7.14 9.33
CA PHE A 63 5.29 -5.78 9.43
C PHE A 63 3.86 -5.73 9.94
N THR A 64 2.97 -6.55 9.38
CA THR A 64 1.55 -6.59 9.76
C THR A 64 1.40 -6.99 11.23
N TYR A 65 2.14 -8.01 11.68
CA TYR A 65 2.20 -8.38 13.10
C TYR A 65 2.58 -7.19 13.99
N HIS A 66 3.69 -6.51 13.69
CA HIS A 66 4.14 -5.39 14.52
C HIS A 66 3.21 -4.17 14.44
N LEU A 67 2.59 -3.90 13.28
CA LEU A 67 1.64 -2.81 13.12
C LEU A 67 0.42 -3.02 14.02
N TYR A 68 -0.16 -4.22 14.04
CA TYR A 68 -1.33 -4.50 14.87
C TYR A 68 -1.00 -4.69 16.35
N MET A 69 0.19 -5.19 16.69
CA MET A 69 0.67 -5.15 18.08
C MET A 69 0.87 -3.71 18.57
N LEU A 70 1.40 -2.81 17.73
CA LEU A 70 1.46 -1.39 18.02
C LEU A 70 0.06 -0.77 18.16
N ALA A 71 -0.87 -1.14 17.28
CA ALA A 71 -2.26 -0.69 17.34
C ALA A 71 -2.92 -1.09 18.67
N LYS A 72 -2.75 -2.34 19.11
CA LYS A 72 -3.22 -2.82 20.42
C LYS A 72 -2.57 -2.05 21.57
N LYS A 73 -1.23 -1.89 21.56
CA LYS A 73 -0.52 -1.11 22.57
C LYS A 73 -1.06 0.32 22.69
N LEU A 74 -1.32 0.98 21.57
CA LEU A 74 -1.91 2.33 21.55
C LEU A 74 -3.35 2.28 22.09
N HIS A 75 -4.14 1.28 21.72
CA HIS A 75 -5.48 1.13 22.29
C HIS A 75 -5.47 0.94 23.81
N ASP A 76 -4.59 0.08 24.33
CA ASP A 76 -4.42 -0.17 25.77
C ASP A 76 -3.97 1.09 26.53
N CYS A 77 -3.32 2.04 25.84
CA CYS A 77 -2.98 3.37 26.36
C CYS A 77 -4.12 4.40 26.26
N GLY A 78 -5.33 4.00 25.84
CA GLY A 78 -6.52 4.84 25.78
C GLY A 78 -6.72 5.58 24.45
N PHE A 79 -5.93 5.29 23.42
CA PHE A 79 -6.16 5.84 22.08
C PHE A 79 -7.32 5.11 21.40
N GLU A 80 -8.10 5.82 20.59
CA GLU A 80 -9.11 5.21 19.74
C GLU A 80 -8.44 4.66 18.48
N VAL A 81 -8.62 3.37 18.21
CA VAL A 81 -7.98 2.70 17.08
C VAL A 81 -9.04 2.03 16.22
N MET A 82 -9.02 2.31 14.93
CA MET A 82 -9.95 1.74 13.96
C MET A 82 -9.24 1.41 12.65
N VAL A 83 -9.84 0.52 11.87
CA VAL A 83 -9.40 0.14 10.53
C VAL A 83 -10.46 0.59 9.54
N VAL A 84 -10.06 1.24 8.45
CA VAL A 84 -11.01 1.75 7.45
C VAL A 84 -10.47 1.47 6.06
N ASP A 85 -11.02 0.44 5.42
CA ASP A 85 -10.80 0.15 4.00
C ASP A 85 -12.00 -0.55 3.33
N PRO A 86 -13.04 0.21 2.96
CA PRO A 86 -14.25 -0.38 2.36
C PRO A 86 -13.96 -1.15 1.06
N TYR A 87 -12.96 -0.70 0.27
CA TYR A 87 -12.60 -1.41 -0.95
C TYR A 87 -12.04 -2.79 -0.63
N GLN A 88 -11.14 -2.90 0.35
CA GLN A 88 -10.55 -4.18 0.73
C GLN A 88 -11.62 -5.15 1.26
N SER A 89 -12.57 -4.69 2.06
CA SER A 89 -13.69 -5.52 2.53
C SER A 89 -14.51 -6.09 1.37
N ILE A 90 -14.91 -5.24 0.40
CA ILE A 90 -15.66 -5.68 -0.79
C ILE A 90 -14.80 -6.61 -1.65
N SER A 91 -13.51 -6.30 -1.82
CA SER A 91 -12.58 -7.06 -2.64
C SER A 91 -12.35 -8.47 -2.08
N GLN A 92 -12.26 -8.62 -0.75
CA GLN A 92 -12.22 -9.93 -0.08
C GLN A 92 -13.51 -10.71 -0.26
N GLU A 93 -14.68 -10.08 -0.09
CA GLU A 93 -15.98 -10.73 -0.34
C GLU A 93 -16.06 -11.22 -1.79
N VAL A 94 -15.66 -10.39 -2.76
CA VAL A 94 -15.61 -10.76 -4.18
C VAL A 94 -14.69 -11.96 -4.42
N ARG A 95 -13.47 -11.97 -3.86
CA ARG A 95 -12.54 -13.11 -4.01
C ARG A 95 -13.10 -14.39 -3.41
N TYR A 96 -13.65 -14.33 -2.19
CA TYR A 96 -14.27 -15.47 -1.54
C TYR A 96 -15.41 -16.04 -2.40
N MET A 97 -16.32 -15.18 -2.86
CA MET A 97 -17.46 -15.58 -3.68
C MET A 97 -17.06 -16.11 -5.05
N LEU A 98 -15.93 -15.66 -5.62
CA LEU A 98 -15.36 -16.24 -6.83
C LEU A 98 -14.84 -17.65 -6.59
N VAL A 99 -14.11 -17.88 -5.49
CA VAL A 99 -13.58 -19.21 -5.12
C VAL A 99 -14.71 -20.20 -4.83
N THR A 100 -15.82 -19.74 -4.24
CA THR A 100 -16.98 -20.59 -3.93
C THR A 100 -18.01 -20.66 -5.05
N ASN A 101 -17.74 -20.10 -6.25
CA ASN A 101 -18.68 -20.05 -7.39
C ASN A 101 -20.05 -19.37 -7.09
N ARG A 102 -20.06 -18.38 -6.21
CA ARG A 102 -21.26 -17.64 -5.75
C ARG A 102 -21.28 -16.17 -6.16
N VAL A 103 -20.37 -15.73 -7.02
CA VAL A 103 -20.25 -14.30 -7.42
C VAL A 103 -21.56 -13.71 -7.98
N GLN A 104 -22.45 -14.54 -8.56
CA GLN A 104 -23.76 -14.10 -9.06
C GLN A 104 -24.60 -13.45 -7.95
N GLU A 105 -24.50 -13.93 -6.71
CA GLU A 105 -25.22 -13.35 -5.56
C GLU A 105 -24.80 -11.89 -5.30
N LEU A 106 -23.52 -11.55 -5.55
CA LEU A 106 -23.04 -10.16 -5.45
C LEU A 106 -23.51 -9.31 -6.63
N ILE A 107 -23.56 -9.91 -7.82
CA ILE A 107 -24.06 -9.23 -9.02
C ILE A 107 -25.54 -8.88 -8.85
N ASP A 108 -26.33 -9.78 -8.27
CA ASP A 108 -27.76 -9.62 -8.07
C ASP A 108 -28.12 -8.52 -7.04
N LYS A 109 -27.20 -8.18 -6.12
CA LYS A 109 -27.36 -7.04 -5.19
C LYS A 109 -27.51 -5.69 -5.90
N ARG A 110 -27.09 -5.57 -7.17
CA ARG A 110 -27.14 -4.33 -7.98
C ARG A 110 -26.52 -3.10 -7.32
N ASP A 111 -25.57 -3.29 -6.41
CA ASP A 111 -24.80 -2.19 -5.81
C ASP A 111 -23.73 -1.71 -6.82
N PRO A 112 -23.79 -0.44 -7.27
CA PRO A 112 -22.82 0.09 -8.24
C PRO A 112 -21.38 0.05 -7.73
N THR A 113 -21.17 0.17 -6.42
CA THR A 113 -19.85 0.09 -5.77
C THR A 113 -19.28 -1.31 -5.94
N ILE A 114 -20.06 -2.34 -5.58
CA ILE A 114 -19.63 -3.74 -5.68
C ILE A 114 -19.34 -4.11 -7.14
N HIS A 115 -20.22 -3.73 -8.08
CA HIS A 115 -20.01 -3.99 -9.51
C HIS A 115 -18.73 -3.32 -10.03
N TYR A 116 -18.43 -2.11 -9.58
CA TYR A 116 -17.20 -1.44 -9.98
C TYR A 116 -15.95 -2.08 -9.37
N VAL A 117 -16.01 -2.56 -8.12
CA VAL A 117 -14.91 -3.37 -7.54
C VAL A 117 -14.68 -4.64 -8.35
N ILE A 118 -15.74 -5.40 -8.66
CA ILE A 118 -15.64 -6.63 -9.48
C ILE A 118 -14.96 -6.34 -10.83
N LYS A 119 -15.34 -5.24 -11.49
CA LYS A 119 -14.75 -4.82 -12.78
C LYS A 119 -13.25 -4.52 -12.64
N LEU A 120 -12.85 -3.81 -11.59
CA LEU A 120 -11.45 -3.46 -11.34
C LEU A 120 -10.60 -4.69 -10.98
N GLU A 121 -11.12 -5.56 -10.11
CA GLU A 121 -10.42 -6.81 -9.73
C GLU A 121 -10.24 -7.74 -10.95
N SER A 122 -11.27 -7.85 -11.79
CA SER A 122 -11.22 -8.67 -13.00
C SER A 122 -10.20 -8.15 -14.02
N SER A 123 -10.10 -6.82 -14.20
CA SER A 123 -9.14 -6.23 -15.13
C SER A 123 -7.70 -6.44 -14.66
N ILE A 124 -7.44 -6.28 -13.37
CA ILE A 124 -6.13 -6.52 -12.76
C ILE A 124 -5.75 -8.00 -12.84
N LYS A 125 -6.68 -8.91 -12.51
CA LYS A 125 -6.47 -10.36 -12.59
C LYS A 125 -6.00 -10.79 -13.99
N ARG A 126 -6.66 -10.31 -15.05
CA ARG A 126 -6.29 -10.62 -16.43
C ARG A 126 -4.85 -10.22 -16.76
N VAL A 127 -4.44 -9.00 -16.37
CA VAL A 127 -3.06 -8.53 -16.61
C VAL A 127 -2.06 -9.38 -15.83
N LEU A 128 -2.37 -9.76 -14.59
CA LEU A 128 -1.50 -10.63 -13.78
C LEU A 128 -1.34 -12.03 -14.37
N GLU A 129 -2.41 -12.62 -14.92
CA GLU A 129 -2.34 -13.91 -15.61
C GLU A 129 -1.40 -13.87 -16.83
N GLU A 130 -1.51 -12.81 -17.65
CA GLU A 130 -0.61 -12.59 -18.78
C GLU A 130 0.83 -12.30 -18.32
N TYR A 131 1.00 -11.56 -17.23
CA TYR A 131 2.30 -11.28 -16.62
C TYR A 131 3.00 -12.55 -16.19
N HIS A 132 2.30 -13.44 -15.48
CA HIS A 132 2.86 -14.73 -15.08
C HIS A 132 3.22 -15.61 -16.28
N LYS A 133 2.43 -15.56 -17.36
CA LYS A 133 2.76 -16.25 -18.61
C LYS A 133 4.05 -15.69 -19.23
N ALA A 134 4.15 -14.37 -19.36
CA ALA A 134 5.34 -13.70 -19.89
C ALA A 134 6.60 -13.95 -19.04
N LEU A 135 6.44 -14.04 -17.71
CA LEU A 135 7.52 -14.36 -16.78
C LEU A 135 8.06 -15.78 -17.02
N ARG A 136 7.18 -16.76 -17.21
CA ARG A 136 7.56 -18.14 -17.57
C ARG A 136 8.26 -18.22 -18.93
N GLU A 137 7.77 -17.45 -19.91
CA GLU A 137 8.36 -17.31 -21.25
C GLU A 137 9.67 -16.51 -21.24
N ARG A 138 9.99 -15.85 -20.12
CA ARG A 138 11.14 -14.95 -19.94
C ARG A 138 11.18 -13.81 -20.97
N ASP A 139 10.01 -13.33 -21.40
CA ASP A 139 9.88 -12.25 -22.37
C ASP A 139 9.94 -10.89 -21.67
N PHE A 140 11.13 -10.27 -21.68
CA PHE A 140 11.38 -9.00 -21.01
C PHE A 140 10.49 -7.86 -21.54
N ASP A 141 10.43 -7.68 -22.85
CA ASP A 141 9.69 -6.55 -23.44
C ASP A 141 8.18 -6.69 -23.21
N LYS A 142 7.66 -7.92 -23.20
CA LYS A 142 6.27 -8.19 -22.82
C LYS A 142 6.02 -7.94 -21.34
N LEU A 143 6.94 -8.32 -20.45
CA LEU A 143 6.85 -8.01 -19.02
C LEU A 143 6.83 -6.51 -18.75
N VAL A 144 7.65 -5.72 -19.45
CA VAL A 144 7.63 -4.26 -19.37
C VAL A 144 6.26 -3.71 -19.77
N LYS A 145 5.71 -4.15 -20.90
CA LYS A 145 4.37 -3.73 -21.36
C LYS A 145 3.29 -4.07 -20.33
N LEU A 146 3.31 -5.29 -19.80
CA LEU A 146 2.34 -5.75 -18.80
C LEU A 146 2.51 -5.02 -17.47
N THR A 147 3.72 -4.59 -17.10
CA THR A 147 3.97 -3.73 -15.92
C THR A 147 3.29 -2.37 -16.10
N ILE A 148 3.37 -1.78 -17.30
CA ILE A 148 2.68 -0.52 -17.64
C ILE A 148 1.16 -0.70 -17.58
N GLU A 149 0.64 -1.76 -18.18
CA GLU A 149 -0.79 -2.06 -18.18
C GLU A 149 -1.31 -2.31 -16.77
N TYR A 150 -0.55 -3.01 -15.94
CA TYR A 150 -0.86 -3.22 -14.53
C TYR A 150 -0.91 -1.88 -13.79
N ALA A 151 0.11 -1.03 -13.94
CA ALA A 151 0.14 0.27 -13.28
C ALA A 151 -1.04 1.18 -13.69
N LYS A 152 -1.49 1.11 -14.95
CA LYS A 152 -2.70 1.82 -15.42
C LYS A 152 -3.98 1.27 -14.79
N ALA A 153 -4.13 -0.06 -14.76
CA ALA A 153 -5.29 -0.70 -14.14
C ALA A 153 -5.33 -0.44 -12.62
N ASP A 154 -4.18 -0.54 -11.97
CA ASP A 154 -4.02 -0.30 -10.54
C ASP A 154 -4.26 1.16 -10.17
N ALA A 155 -3.88 2.12 -11.01
CA ALA A 155 -4.18 3.53 -10.77
C ALA A 155 -5.69 3.81 -10.66
N HIS A 156 -6.53 3.11 -11.43
CA HIS A 156 -7.98 3.20 -11.29
C HIS A 156 -8.46 2.58 -9.97
N ARG A 157 -7.90 1.42 -9.59
CA ARG A 157 -8.18 0.78 -8.30
C ARG A 157 -7.81 1.69 -7.13
N VAL A 158 -6.59 2.23 -7.12
CA VAL A 158 -6.07 3.14 -6.10
C VAL A 158 -6.99 4.35 -5.93
N LYS A 159 -7.37 5.02 -7.03
CA LYS A 159 -8.30 6.15 -6.99
C LYS A 159 -9.62 5.80 -6.30
N PHE A 160 -10.23 4.70 -6.73
CA PHE A 160 -11.52 4.28 -6.20
C PHE A 160 -11.42 3.86 -4.73
N ARG A 161 -10.40 3.09 -4.37
CA ARG A 161 -10.10 2.69 -2.98
C ARG A 161 -9.90 3.91 -2.08
N CYS A 162 -9.06 4.85 -2.49
CA CYS A 162 -8.81 6.08 -1.72
C CYS A 162 -10.06 6.94 -1.58
N MET A 163 -10.90 7.04 -2.63
CA MET A 163 -12.16 7.77 -2.57
C MET A 163 -13.13 7.14 -1.56
N LEU A 164 -13.30 5.81 -1.57
CA LEU A 164 -14.16 5.10 -0.60
C LEU A 164 -13.66 5.27 0.83
N ARG A 165 -12.34 5.12 1.05
CA ARG A 165 -11.71 5.35 2.36
C ARG A 165 -11.93 6.79 2.83
N ALA A 166 -11.62 7.78 1.99
CA ALA A 166 -11.80 9.19 2.32
C ALA A 166 -13.24 9.53 2.67
N LYS A 167 -14.22 8.99 1.91
CA LYS A 167 -15.65 9.15 2.19
C LYS A 167 -16.00 8.63 3.59
N LYS A 168 -15.65 7.36 3.88
CA LYS A 168 -15.95 6.74 5.18
C LYS A 168 -15.28 7.47 6.34
N ILE A 169 -14.01 7.87 6.18
CA ILE A 169 -13.28 8.65 7.17
C ILE A 169 -13.92 10.02 7.39
N SER A 170 -14.36 10.69 6.33
CA SER A 170 -15.02 12.01 6.44
C SER A 170 -16.34 11.95 7.21
N GLU A 171 -17.08 10.85 7.07
CA GLU A 171 -18.33 10.61 7.82
C GLU A 171 -18.05 10.42 9.32
N LEU A 172 -17.01 9.65 9.66
CA LEU A 172 -16.57 9.46 11.06
C LEU A 172 -16.06 10.79 11.66
N PHE A 173 -15.32 11.57 10.87
CA PHE A 173 -14.70 12.81 11.32
C PHE A 173 -15.71 13.95 11.55
N LYS A 174 -16.79 14.02 10.76
CA LYS A 174 -17.89 14.98 10.97
C LYS A 174 -18.55 14.86 12.35
N LEU A 175 -18.35 13.74 13.03
CA LEU A 175 -18.92 13.43 14.34
C LEU A 175 -17.94 13.73 15.51
N SER A 176 -16.72 14.22 15.26
CA SER A 176 -15.71 14.39 16.31
C SER A 176 -14.89 15.68 16.20
N ASN A 177 -14.50 16.25 17.34
CA ASN A 177 -13.52 17.34 17.45
C ASN A 177 -12.09 16.81 17.72
N LYS A 178 -11.84 15.51 17.48
CA LYS A 178 -10.60 14.83 17.84
C LYS A 178 -9.50 15.06 16.80
N ARG A 179 -8.25 14.94 17.22
CA ARG A 179 -7.09 14.90 16.31
C ARG A 179 -6.98 13.49 15.75
N VAL A 180 -6.92 13.36 14.43
CA VAL A 180 -6.94 12.06 13.76
C VAL A 180 -5.67 11.87 12.94
N ILE A 181 -5.03 10.71 13.06
CA ILE A 181 -3.96 10.28 12.15
C ILE A 181 -4.45 9.11 11.30
N ILE A 182 -4.21 9.18 10.00
CA ILE A 182 -4.61 8.17 9.03
C ILE A 182 -3.35 7.56 8.44
N GLN A 183 -3.16 6.27 8.65
CA GLN A 183 -2.12 5.50 7.98
C GLN A 183 -2.60 5.13 6.57
N ALA A 184 -1.71 5.34 5.59
CA ALA A 184 -1.93 4.91 4.22
C ALA A 184 -0.65 4.35 3.61
N HIS A 185 -0.80 3.35 2.73
CA HIS A 185 0.29 2.84 1.92
C HIS A 185 0.76 3.90 0.89
N PRO A 186 2.03 3.91 0.46
CA PRO A 186 2.55 4.87 -0.55
C PRO A 186 1.75 4.97 -1.84
N PHE A 187 1.26 3.84 -2.38
CA PHE A 187 0.38 3.85 -3.55
C PHE A 187 -0.91 4.65 -3.31
N ASN A 188 -1.38 4.73 -2.05
CA ASN A 188 -2.64 5.37 -1.67
C ASN A 188 -2.47 6.85 -1.28
N GLU A 189 -1.35 7.50 -1.63
CA GLU A 189 -1.12 8.89 -1.20
C GLU A 189 -2.17 9.90 -1.69
N ILE A 190 -2.89 9.60 -2.77
CA ILE A 190 -3.98 10.43 -3.31
C ILE A 190 -5.17 10.55 -2.33
N ILE A 191 -5.25 9.71 -1.29
CA ILE A 191 -6.26 9.85 -0.24
C ILE A 191 -6.25 11.26 0.38
N LYS A 192 -5.08 11.92 0.46
CA LYS A 192 -4.96 13.29 0.96
C LYS A 192 -5.81 14.28 0.14
N ASP A 193 -5.91 14.08 -1.16
CA ASP A 193 -6.62 14.98 -2.07
C ASP A 193 -8.13 14.75 -2.01
N TYR A 194 -8.56 13.49 -1.85
CA TYR A 194 -9.97 13.18 -1.57
C TYR A 194 -10.41 13.68 -0.19
N LEU A 195 -9.59 13.51 0.84
CA LEU A 195 -9.91 14.03 2.16
C LEU A 195 -10.01 15.55 2.14
N LYS A 196 -9.07 16.27 1.51
CA LYS A 196 -9.12 17.74 1.37
C LYS A 196 -10.42 18.26 0.76
N SER A 197 -11.02 17.53 -0.18
CA SER A 197 -12.30 17.94 -0.78
C SER A 197 -13.53 17.59 0.07
N MET A 198 -13.40 16.68 1.03
CA MET A 198 -14.49 16.18 1.87
C MET A 198 -14.50 16.74 3.29
N VAL A 199 -13.35 17.20 3.79
CA VAL A 199 -13.20 17.74 5.15
C VAL A 199 -12.83 19.22 5.11
N GLY A 200 -13.47 20.02 5.96
CA GLY A 200 -13.22 21.46 6.08
C GLY A 200 -12.07 21.83 7.02
N CYS A 201 -11.06 20.96 7.19
CA CYS A 201 -9.96 21.17 8.13
C CYS A 201 -8.59 21.06 7.46
N GLU A 202 -7.57 21.59 8.14
CA GLU A 202 -6.19 21.48 7.68
C GLU A 202 -5.74 20.02 7.70
N ILE A 203 -5.23 19.56 6.55
CA ILE A 203 -4.65 18.23 6.42
C ILE A 203 -3.14 18.36 6.35
N LYS A 204 -2.44 17.82 7.36
CA LYS A 204 -0.99 17.67 7.29
C LYS A 204 -0.64 16.34 6.63
N TYR A 205 0.31 16.39 5.70
CA TYR A 205 0.86 15.20 5.07
C TYR A 205 2.23 14.88 5.67
N ILE A 206 2.44 13.62 6.06
CA ILE A 206 3.68 13.14 6.66
C ILE A 206 4.12 11.90 5.89
N SER A 207 5.29 11.95 5.27
CA SER A 207 5.92 10.79 4.64
C SER A 207 7.00 10.22 5.57
N VAL A 208 6.96 8.91 5.82
CA VAL A 208 8.02 8.27 6.61
C VAL A 208 9.37 8.35 5.91
N ILE A 209 9.39 8.33 4.58
CA ILE A 209 10.63 8.50 3.80
C ILE A 209 11.22 9.89 4.01
N ASP A 210 10.39 10.94 4.09
CA ASP A 210 10.87 12.31 4.33
C ASP A 210 11.42 12.47 5.76
N LEU A 211 10.83 11.76 6.73
CA LEU A 211 11.33 11.73 8.10
C LEU A 211 12.70 11.06 8.16
N VAL A 212 12.81 9.87 7.58
CA VAL A 212 14.04 9.06 7.59
C VAL A 212 15.15 9.70 6.77
N SER A 213 14.83 10.26 5.61
CA SER A 213 15.79 10.99 4.76
C SER A 213 16.41 12.17 5.51
N ARG A 214 15.60 12.92 6.29
CA ARG A 214 16.09 14.02 7.13
C ARG A 214 16.92 13.54 8.32
N GLU A 215 16.49 12.46 8.99
CA GLU A 215 17.24 11.88 10.11
C GLU A 215 18.62 11.40 9.68
N LEU A 216 18.69 10.68 8.55
CA LEU A 216 19.92 10.07 8.05
C LEU A 216 20.74 11.00 7.16
N LYS A 217 20.19 12.15 6.76
CA LYS A 217 20.80 13.10 5.79
C LYS A 217 21.15 12.42 4.46
N ILE A 218 20.26 11.57 3.97
CA ILE A 218 20.39 10.87 2.69
C ILE A 218 19.16 11.12 1.83
N GLU A 219 19.31 11.02 0.52
CA GLU A 219 18.19 10.98 -0.41
C GLU A 219 17.75 9.53 -0.62
N ILE A 220 16.44 9.29 -0.48
CA ILE A 220 15.81 7.99 -0.72
C ILE A 220 14.88 8.17 -1.93
N PRO A 221 15.24 7.66 -3.12
CA PRO A 221 14.37 7.77 -4.28
C PRO A 221 13.11 6.89 -4.09
N PRO A 222 11.99 7.24 -4.74
CA PRO A 222 10.79 6.42 -4.69
C PRO A 222 11.03 5.06 -5.34
N HIS A 223 10.21 4.07 -5.00
CA HIS A 223 10.16 2.81 -5.75
C HIS A 223 9.70 3.10 -7.20
N PRO A 224 10.39 2.62 -8.26
CA PRO A 224 10.02 2.94 -9.65
C PRO A 224 8.58 2.59 -10.04
N GLY A 225 8.06 1.44 -9.59
CA GLY A 225 6.65 1.07 -9.71
C GLY A 225 5.67 1.97 -8.95
N VAL A 226 6.00 2.44 -7.74
CA VAL A 226 5.20 3.46 -7.03
C VAL A 226 5.16 4.74 -7.85
N GLU A 227 6.31 5.21 -8.32
CA GLU A 227 6.40 6.39 -9.18
C GLU A 227 5.59 6.22 -10.48
N LEU A 228 5.71 5.09 -11.16
CA LEU A 228 4.95 4.77 -12.38
C LEU A 228 3.44 4.80 -12.14
N THR A 229 2.95 4.08 -11.12
CA THR A 229 1.52 4.04 -10.80
C THR A 229 1.01 5.41 -10.38
N LEU A 230 1.76 6.15 -9.55
CA LEU A 230 1.35 7.48 -9.09
C LEU A 230 1.29 8.49 -10.25
N ASN A 231 2.13 8.37 -11.27
CA ASN A 231 1.99 9.19 -12.48
C ASN A 231 0.62 9.01 -13.14
N TYR A 232 0.10 7.78 -13.26
CA TYR A 232 -1.27 7.55 -13.77
C TYR A 232 -2.36 7.97 -12.79
N VAL A 233 -2.13 7.78 -11.48
CA VAL A 233 -3.05 8.23 -10.44
C VAL A 233 -3.24 9.75 -10.54
N TYR A 234 -2.16 10.51 -10.71
CA TYR A 234 -2.22 11.96 -10.85
C TYR A 234 -2.49 12.46 -12.28
N GLY A 235 -2.65 11.56 -13.27
CA GLY A 235 -2.85 11.93 -14.66
C GLY A 235 -1.68 12.69 -15.28
N ARG A 236 -0.46 12.49 -14.75
CA ARG A 236 0.78 13.09 -15.26
C ARG A 236 1.12 12.44 -16.60
N LYS A 237 1.50 13.26 -17.59
CA LYS A 237 1.91 12.77 -18.90
C LYS A 237 3.36 12.30 -18.84
N LEU A 238 3.56 10.99 -18.98
CA LEU A 238 4.87 10.40 -19.24
C LEU A 238 5.03 10.24 -20.76
N ASN A 239 6.22 10.51 -21.28
CA ASN A 239 6.51 10.11 -22.65
C ASN A 239 6.75 8.58 -22.73
N SER A 240 6.66 8.00 -23.93
CA SER A 240 6.73 6.54 -24.08
C SER A 240 8.07 5.94 -23.65
N GLN A 241 9.17 6.70 -23.71
CA GLN A 241 10.49 6.21 -23.29
C GLN A 241 10.62 6.20 -21.76
N GLU A 242 10.18 7.26 -21.08
CA GLU A 242 10.13 7.35 -19.62
C GLU A 242 9.23 6.27 -19.02
N GLU A 243 8.05 6.07 -19.59
CA GLU A 243 7.07 5.05 -19.17
C GLU A 243 7.68 3.65 -19.22
N LYS A 244 8.34 3.30 -20.33
CA LYS A 244 9.04 2.02 -20.50
C LYS A 244 10.22 1.87 -19.55
N LEU A 245 10.99 2.93 -19.34
CA LEU A 245 12.16 2.89 -18.47
C LEU A 245 11.75 2.69 -17.00
N LEU A 246 10.74 3.42 -16.51
CA LEU A 246 10.20 3.21 -15.16
C LEU A 246 9.65 1.79 -14.98
N ALA A 247 8.94 1.26 -15.97
CA ALA A 247 8.43 -0.10 -15.93
C ALA A 247 9.55 -1.15 -15.92
N ALA A 248 10.59 -0.99 -16.75
CA ALA A 248 11.76 -1.86 -16.76
C ALA A 248 12.53 -1.83 -15.43
N ARG A 249 12.71 -0.63 -14.85
CA ARG A 249 13.34 -0.46 -13.54
C ARG A 249 12.48 -1.05 -12.42
N SER A 250 11.16 -0.92 -12.50
CA SER A 250 10.24 -1.55 -11.55
C SER A 250 10.35 -3.07 -11.59
N LEU A 251 10.42 -3.66 -12.80
CA LEU A 251 10.61 -5.10 -12.96
C LEU A 251 11.90 -5.57 -12.28
N LEU A 252 13.03 -4.90 -12.53
CA LEU A 252 14.29 -5.25 -11.88
C LEU A 252 14.28 -5.00 -10.38
N TYR A 253 13.69 -3.90 -9.93
CA TYR A 253 13.57 -3.60 -8.50
C TYR A 253 12.85 -4.75 -7.80
N VAL A 254 11.71 -5.23 -8.33
CA VAL A 254 10.95 -6.34 -7.72
C VAL A 254 11.75 -7.65 -7.70
N LEU A 255 12.57 -7.91 -8.74
CA LEU A 255 13.40 -9.11 -8.81
C LEU A 255 14.61 -9.09 -7.86
N LEU A 256 15.20 -7.91 -7.64
CA LEU A 256 16.43 -7.73 -6.87
C LEU A 256 16.18 -7.43 -5.39
N THR A 257 14.99 -6.91 -5.07
CA THR A 257 14.64 -6.51 -3.71
C THR A 257 14.47 -7.75 -2.82
N PRO A 258 15.11 -7.79 -1.62
CA PRO A 258 14.94 -8.90 -0.69
C PRO A 258 13.47 -9.10 -0.31
N ARG A 259 13.02 -10.35 -0.37
CA ARG A 259 11.68 -10.75 0.10
C ARG A 259 11.60 -10.95 1.62
N THR A 260 12.76 -11.02 2.28
CA THR A 260 12.85 -11.17 3.73
C THR A 260 12.58 -9.85 4.44
N GLU A 261 11.70 -9.88 5.43
CA GLU A 261 11.48 -8.77 6.35
C GLU A 261 12.53 -8.80 7.47
N TYR A 262 12.92 -7.62 7.98
CA TYR A 262 13.92 -7.49 9.02
C TYR A 262 13.38 -6.67 10.18
N GLU A 263 13.65 -7.13 11.40
CA GLU A 263 13.46 -6.31 12.61
C GLU A 263 14.64 -5.35 12.80
N PRO A 264 14.39 -4.09 13.17
CA PRO A 264 15.44 -3.14 13.49
C PRO A 264 16.18 -3.54 14.78
N ARG A 265 17.48 -3.24 14.84
CA ARG A 265 18.32 -3.44 16.03
C ARG A 265 18.99 -2.12 16.46
N PRO A 266 19.42 -1.96 17.72
CA PRO A 266 20.07 -0.73 18.16
C PRO A 266 21.31 -0.32 17.31
N ASP A 267 22.10 -1.30 16.87
CA ASP A 267 23.28 -1.11 16.01
C ASP A 267 22.93 -0.96 14.51
N ASN A 268 21.73 -1.39 14.12
CA ASN A 268 21.23 -1.28 12.75
C ASN A 268 19.72 -0.99 12.76
N PRO A 269 19.31 0.29 12.92
CA PRO A 269 17.90 0.65 13.06
C PRO A 269 17.13 0.62 11.73
N TYR A 270 17.83 0.48 10.60
CA TYR A 270 17.27 0.50 9.24
C TYR A 270 17.83 -0.64 8.37
N PRO A 271 17.70 -1.92 8.80
CA PRO A 271 18.30 -3.06 8.10
C PRO A 271 17.76 -3.25 6.68
N TYR A 272 16.47 -2.97 6.45
CA TYR A 272 15.86 -3.12 5.14
C TYR A 272 16.25 -1.97 4.23
N LEU A 273 16.08 -0.71 4.67
CA LEU A 273 16.39 0.47 3.88
C LEU A 273 17.84 0.46 3.36
N LYS A 274 18.82 0.02 4.16
CA LYS A 274 20.22 -0.08 3.70
C LYS A 274 20.36 -0.92 2.43
N ARG A 275 19.69 -2.09 2.40
CA ARG A 275 19.70 -3.00 1.24
C ARG A 275 18.85 -2.45 0.10
N GLU A 276 17.70 -1.89 0.42
CA GLU A 276 16.79 -1.30 -0.56
C GLU A 276 17.45 -0.13 -1.30
N LEU A 277 18.25 0.70 -0.62
CA LEU A 277 19.01 1.79 -1.23
C LEU A 277 20.05 1.32 -2.24
N GLU A 278 20.70 0.17 -2.01
CA GLU A 278 21.62 -0.41 -2.99
C GLU A 278 20.88 -0.82 -4.27
N VAL A 279 19.71 -1.45 -4.11
CA VAL A 279 18.86 -1.84 -5.25
C VAL A 279 18.34 -0.61 -5.98
N LEU A 280 17.82 0.39 -5.25
CA LEU A 280 17.31 1.63 -5.83
C LEU A 280 18.39 2.38 -6.61
N LYS A 281 19.58 2.58 -6.02
CA LYS A 281 20.71 3.22 -6.70
C LYS A 281 21.09 2.47 -7.97
N LEU A 282 21.13 1.14 -7.92
CA LEU A 282 21.40 0.32 -9.09
C LEU A 282 20.34 0.53 -10.16
N VAL A 283 19.05 0.29 -9.88
CA VAL A 283 18.01 0.33 -10.92
C VAL A 283 17.85 1.73 -11.54
N TYR A 284 17.96 2.80 -10.74
CA TYR A 284 17.88 4.17 -11.26
C TYR A 284 19.09 4.57 -12.12
N SER A 285 20.23 3.88 -11.99
CA SER A 285 21.40 4.08 -12.87
C SER A 285 21.27 3.39 -14.23
N LEU A 286 20.39 2.40 -14.38
CA LEU A 286 20.28 1.60 -15.61
C LEU A 286 19.40 2.27 -16.66
N SER A 287 19.83 2.19 -17.92
CA SER A 287 19.02 2.41 -19.12
C SER A 287 18.09 1.22 -19.38
N TYR A 288 17.21 1.35 -20.39
CA TYR A 288 16.29 0.27 -20.77
C TYR A 288 17.02 -0.99 -21.24
N ASP A 289 18.02 -0.84 -22.10
CA ASP A 289 18.81 -1.96 -22.62
C ASP A 289 19.64 -2.62 -21.51
N GLU A 290 20.20 -1.84 -20.60
CA GLU A 290 20.89 -2.39 -19.43
C GLU A 290 19.93 -3.13 -18.49
N CYS A 291 18.68 -2.65 -18.35
CA CYS A 291 17.66 -3.38 -17.60
C CYS A 291 17.38 -4.75 -18.23
N ARG A 292 17.25 -4.79 -19.56
CA ARG A 292 17.05 -6.02 -20.34
C ARG A 292 18.21 -6.99 -20.17
N ASP A 293 19.44 -6.51 -20.30
CA ASP A 293 20.65 -7.32 -20.16
C ASP A 293 20.77 -7.91 -18.75
N ARG A 294 20.46 -7.12 -17.72
CA ARG A 294 20.45 -7.58 -16.33
C ARG A 294 19.37 -8.61 -16.07
N TYR A 295 18.16 -8.40 -16.59
CA TYR A 295 17.08 -9.37 -16.51
C TYR A 295 17.51 -10.75 -17.03
N TYR A 296 18.06 -10.82 -18.24
CA TYR A 296 18.51 -12.09 -18.80
C TYR A 296 19.68 -12.73 -18.04
N ARG A 297 20.56 -11.94 -17.42
CA ARG A 297 21.62 -12.48 -16.55
C ARG A 297 21.08 -13.13 -15.28
N ILE A 298 19.98 -12.62 -14.72
CA ILE A 298 19.33 -13.22 -13.53
C ILE A 298 18.79 -14.61 -13.86
N PHE A 299 18.15 -14.78 -15.03
CA PHE A 299 17.52 -16.04 -15.44
C PHE A 299 18.43 -17.01 -16.20
N LYS A 300 19.68 -16.63 -16.51
CA LYS A 300 20.70 -17.52 -17.12
C LYS A 300 21.41 -18.44 -16.10
N LYS A 301 21.08 -18.32 -14.81
CA LYS A 301 21.55 -19.24 -13.77
C LYS A 301 20.67 -20.48 -13.68
#